data_AF-A0AAU6I8U9-F1
#
_entry.id   AF-A0AAU6I8U9-F1
#
_cell.length_a   1.000
_cell.length_b   1.000
_cell.length_c   1.000
_cell.angle_alpha   90.00
_cell.angle_beta   90.00
_cell.angle_gamma   90.00
#
_symmetry.space_group_name_H-M   'P 1'
#
loop_
_entity.id
_entity.type
_entity.pdbx_description
1 polymer ?
#
loop_
_entity_poly.entity_id
_entity_poly.type
_entity_poly.pdbx_seq_one_letter_code
_entity_poly.pdbx_strand_id
1 'polypeptide(L)'
;MRVQDVTLPGPDAADQWCELLIHTATPEVGKQWTDTGEIHEERDLKGRAEGETRSAPGHPALTRILRQHIEDEQLKPGDLLFQGENGGILAGSVIRRAWRGARKAVLPAHVFESPTGRRVYDNRHTRLTKWLNDGIPPAQVADWAGNSVPVLLATYARCVEGQLPDLKRRLEAAGDLPEPPDAG
;
A
#
# COMPACT_ATOMS: atom_id res chain seq x y z
N MET A 1 10.48 8.19 -6.74
CA MET A 1 10.06 8.96 -5.56
C MET A 1 11.27 9.66 -4.99
N ARG A 2 11.17 10.97 -4.82
CA ARG A 2 12.17 11.86 -4.22
C ARG A 2 11.73 12.27 -2.82
N VAL A 3 12.62 12.89 -2.05
CA VAL A 3 12.30 13.40 -0.71
C VAL A 3 11.16 14.42 -0.75
N GLN A 4 11.13 15.29 -1.75
CA GLN A 4 10.05 16.27 -1.94
C GLN A 4 8.67 15.65 -2.20
N ASP A 5 8.60 14.36 -2.56
CA ASP A 5 7.34 13.64 -2.75
C ASP A 5 6.76 13.14 -1.40
N VAL A 6 7.45 13.39 -0.28
CA VAL A 6 7.01 12.99 1.06
C VAL A 6 6.74 14.22 1.91
N THR A 7 5.49 14.40 2.30
CA THR A 7 5.09 15.44 3.25
C THR A 7 5.18 14.87 4.66
N LEU A 8 6.22 15.25 5.39
CA LEU A 8 6.35 14.92 6.82
C LEU A 8 5.71 16.02 7.69
N PRO A 9 5.04 15.66 8.81
CA PRO A 9 4.59 16.62 9.80
C PRO A 9 5.78 17.34 10.47
N GLY A 10 5.51 18.30 11.36
CA GLY A 10 6.57 19.01 12.09
C GLY A 10 7.50 18.07 12.90
N PRO A 11 8.71 18.52 13.30
CA PRO A 11 9.67 17.69 14.03
C PRO A 11 9.10 17.07 15.32
N ASP A 12 8.26 17.81 16.04
CA ASP A 12 7.64 17.37 17.30
C ASP A 12 6.38 16.52 17.10
N ALA A 13 5.99 16.25 15.86
CA ALA A 13 4.75 15.57 15.48
C ALA A 13 5.02 14.19 14.86
N ALA A 14 5.96 13.45 15.43
CA ALA A 14 6.38 12.14 14.93
C ALA A 14 5.29 11.04 15.02
N ASP A 15 4.26 11.28 15.84
CA ASP A 15 3.06 10.46 15.98
C ASP A 15 1.96 10.79 14.96
N GLN A 16 2.20 11.78 14.09
CA GLN A 16 1.28 12.14 13.02
C GLN A 16 1.60 11.41 11.71
N TRP A 17 0.58 11.33 10.86
CA TRP A 17 0.66 10.69 9.57
C TRP A 17 1.48 11.55 8.59
N CYS A 18 2.25 10.89 7.73
CA CYS A 18 2.85 11.53 6.57
C CYS A 18 1.97 11.29 5.34
N GLU A 19 2.20 12.08 4.29
CA GLU A 19 1.57 11.87 2.99
C GLU A 19 2.64 11.57 1.94
N LEU A 20 2.37 10.57 1.09
CA LEU A 20 3.24 10.15 0.00
C LEU A 20 2.60 10.54 -1.32
N LEU A 21 3.26 11.38 -2.10
CA LEU A 21 2.87 11.70 -3.47
C LEU A 21 3.46 10.67 -4.44
N ILE A 22 2.61 9.94 -5.13
CA ILE A 22 3.00 8.90 -6.06
C ILE A 22 2.65 9.38 -7.47
N HIS A 23 3.69 9.65 -8.24
CA HIS A 23 3.59 9.92 -9.67
C HIS A 23 3.21 8.63 -10.42
N THR A 24 2.32 8.72 -11.41
CA THR A 24 2.05 7.58 -12.29
C THR A 24 3.33 7.15 -12.96
N ALA A 25 3.70 5.88 -12.76
CA ALA A 25 4.80 5.29 -13.49
C ALA A 25 4.42 5.24 -14.97
N THR A 26 5.26 5.82 -15.83
CA THR A 26 5.46 5.29 -17.19
C THR A 26 5.58 3.77 -17.07
N PRO A 27 5.05 2.94 -17.99
CA PRO A 27 5.02 1.48 -17.85
C PRO A 27 6.42 0.85 -18.01
N GLU A 28 7.35 1.24 -17.14
CA GLU A 28 8.45 0.42 -16.69
C GLU A 28 7.98 -0.41 -15.47
N VAL A 29 6.84 -1.09 -15.58
CA VAL A 29 6.69 -2.38 -14.89
C VAL A 29 7.58 -3.40 -15.63
N GLY A 30 8.86 -3.07 -15.73
CA GLY A 30 9.86 -3.77 -16.52
C GLY A 30 10.69 -4.61 -15.58
N LYS A 31 10.37 -5.90 -15.46
CA LYS A 31 11.28 -6.96 -14.97
C LYS A 31 11.77 -6.89 -13.51
N GLN A 32 11.71 -5.75 -12.82
CA GLN A 32 12.42 -5.53 -11.55
C GLN A 32 11.61 -5.90 -10.30
N TRP A 33 10.30 -6.10 -10.41
CA TRP A 33 9.40 -6.27 -9.26
C TRP A 33 8.64 -7.60 -9.22
N THR A 34 8.75 -8.44 -10.26
CA THR A 34 8.15 -9.78 -10.33
C THR A 34 9.24 -10.86 -10.29
N ASP A 35 9.06 -11.89 -9.46
CA ASP A 35 10.00 -13.01 -9.28
C ASP A 35 10.00 -14.01 -10.45
N THR A 36 9.19 -13.78 -11.49
CA THR A 36 8.99 -14.73 -12.59
C THR A 36 9.77 -14.40 -13.86
N GLY A 37 10.29 -13.18 -14.03
CA GLY A 37 10.92 -12.79 -15.30
C GLY A 37 9.97 -12.82 -16.52
N GLU A 38 8.72 -13.24 -16.34
CA GLU A 38 7.68 -13.28 -17.36
C GLU A 38 6.78 -12.05 -17.26
N ILE A 39 6.62 -11.39 -18.40
CA ILE A 39 5.61 -10.36 -18.65
C ILE A 39 4.34 -11.14 -18.98
N HIS A 40 3.38 -11.16 -18.06
CA HIS A 40 1.99 -11.39 -18.42
C HIS A 40 1.12 -10.40 -17.64
N GLU A 41 1.05 -9.19 -18.19
CA GLU A 41 -0.22 -8.60 -18.63
C GLU A 41 0.16 -7.54 -19.69
N GLU A 42 0.13 -7.92 -20.97
CA GLU A 42 -0.28 -6.97 -22.01
C GLU A 42 -1.74 -6.64 -21.72
N ARG A 43 -1.96 -5.68 -20.83
CA ARG A 43 -3.22 -4.95 -20.80
C ARG A 43 -2.91 -3.54 -21.23
N ASP A 44 -3.40 -3.19 -22.41
CA ASP A 44 -3.68 -1.81 -22.79
C ASP A 44 -4.32 -1.10 -21.60
N LEU A 45 -3.54 -0.26 -20.90
CA LEU A 45 -4.06 0.69 -19.94
C LEU A 45 -4.70 1.83 -20.73
N LYS A 46 -5.83 1.53 -21.38
CA LYS A 46 -6.77 2.56 -21.80
C LYS A 46 -7.32 3.22 -20.54
N GLY A 47 -6.93 4.48 -20.33
CA GLY A 47 -7.77 5.41 -19.59
C GLY A 47 -7.11 6.28 -18.53
N ARG A 48 -5.79 6.52 -18.55
CA ARG A 48 -5.21 7.55 -17.66
C ARG A 48 -4.34 8.51 -18.43
N ALA A 49 -4.61 9.80 -18.25
CA ALA A 49 -3.83 10.87 -18.84
C ALA A 49 -2.42 10.89 -18.25
N GLU A 50 -1.45 11.22 -19.09
CA GLU A 50 -0.07 11.48 -18.68
C GLU A 50 -0.06 12.56 -17.58
N GLY A 51 0.61 12.29 -16.44
CA GLY A 51 0.72 13.25 -15.33
C GLY A 51 -0.27 13.09 -14.16
N GLU A 52 -1.14 12.07 -14.15
CA GLU A 52 -1.96 11.80 -12.97
C GLU A 52 -1.06 11.46 -11.76
N THR A 53 -1.19 12.22 -10.68
CA THR A 53 -0.54 11.94 -9.38
C THR A 53 -1.60 11.48 -8.39
N ARG A 54 -1.21 10.64 -7.44
CA ARG A 54 -2.08 10.23 -6.34
C ARG A 54 -1.35 10.39 -5.03
N SER A 55 -2.07 10.71 -3.97
CA SER A 55 -1.50 10.67 -2.62
C SER A 55 -1.87 9.36 -1.91
N ALA A 56 -1.04 8.94 -0.95
CA ALA A 56 -1.33 7.81 -0.08
C ALA A 56 -0.88 8.11 1.36
N PRO A 57 -1.69 7.76 2.37
CA PRO A 57 -1.36 8.03 3.76
C PRO A 57 -0.28 7.07 4.27
N GLY A 58 0.74 7.64 4.92
CA GLY A 58 1.78 6.92 5.65
C GLY A 58 1.51 6.93 7.15
N HIS A 59 1.45 5.75 7.75
CA HIS A 59 1.22 5.57 9.18
C HIS A 59 2.31 6.30 10.00
N PRO A 60 2.05 6.77 11.24
CA PRO A 60 3.05 7.43 12.09
C PRO A 60 4.37 6.67 12.28
N ALA A 61 4.31 5.34 12.28
CA ALA A 61 5.52 4.52 12.29
C ALA A 61 6.40 4.74 11.04
N LEU A 62 5.79 4.90 9.87
CA LEU A 62 6.49 5.24 8.64
C LEU A 62 7.03 6.67 8.69
N THR A 63 6.28 7.62 9.24
CA THR A 63 6.76 8.99 9.49
C THR A 63 8.10 8.99 10.23
N ARG A 64 8.18 8.23 11.34
CA ARG A 64 9.42 8.10 12.13
C ARG A 64 10.56 7.49 11.33
N ILE A 65 10.29 6.40 10.60
CA ILE A 65 11.30 5.71 9.79
C ILE A 65 11.84 6.64 8.69
N LEU A 66 10.95 7.32 7.96
CA LEU A 66 11.34 8.21 6.86
C LEU A 66 12.10 9.44 7.36
N ARG A 67 11.68 10.02 8.49
CA ARG A 67 12.41 11.14 9.11
C ARG A 67 13.82 10.72 9.49
N GLN A 68 13.96 9.64 10.24
CA GLN A 68 15.27 9.14 10.68
C GLN A 68 16.18 8.87 9.47
N HIS A 69 15.64 8.21 8.43
CA HIS A 69 16.39 7.92 7.21
C HIS A 69 16.86 9.19 6.48
N ILE A 70 15.99 10.21 6.35
CA ILE A 70 16.35 11.48 5.72
C ILE A 70 17.46 12.20 6.51
N GLU A 71 17.40 12.14 7.84
CA GLU A 71 18.40 12.74 8.74
C GLU A 71 19.74 12.00 8.65
N ASP A 72 19.74 10.67 8.76
CA ASP A 72 20.95 9.83 8.75
C ASP A 72 21.71 9.94 7.42
N GLU A 73 20.98 9.94 6.30
CA GLU A 73 21.54 10.04 4.95
C GLU A 73 21.72 11.50 4.47
N GLN A 74 21.34 12.49 5.29
CA GLN A 74 21.43 13.92 5.01
C GLN A 74 20.78 14.31 3.65
N LEU A 75 19.63 13.72 3.34
CA LEU A 75 18.98 13.86 2.03
C LEU A 75 18.32 15.24 1.88
N LYS A 76 18.41 15.79 0.67
CA LYS A 76 17.80 17.06 0.26
C LYS A 76 16.49 16.81 -0.51
N PRO A 77 15.60 17.81 -0.65
CA PRO A 77 14.31 17.63 -1.34
C PRO A 77 14.40 17.01 -2.76
N GLY A 78 15.44 17.36 -3.52
CA GLY A 78 15.65 16.85 -4.87
C GLY A 78 16.22 15.44 -4.95
N ASP A 79 16.69 14.89 -3.84
CA ASP A 79 17.34 13.58 -3.78
C ASP A 79 16.32 12.44 -3.90
N LEU A 80 16.75 11.29 -4.42
CA LEU A 80 15.95 10.07 -4.32
C LEU A 80 15.81 9.70 -2.84
N LEU A 81 14.61 9.28 -2.45
CA LEU A 81 14.34 8.90 -1.06
C LEU A 81 15.18 7.69 -0.62
N PHE A 82 15.41 6.75 -1.53
CA PHE A 82 16.33 5.63 -1.34
C PHE A 82 17.30 5.57 -2.51
N GLN A 83 18.58 5.71 -2.22
CA GLN A 83 19.66 5.78 -3.21
C GLN A 83 20.48 4.50 -3.22
N GLY A 84 21.00 4.13 -4.39
CA GLY A 84 22.14 3.22 -4.48
C GLY A 84 23.43 3.93 -4.04
N GLU A 85 24.51 3.17 -3.85
CA GLU A 85 25.81 3.67 -3.35
C GLU A 85 26.37 4.90 -4.10
N ASN A 86 26.01 5.05 -5.38
CA ASN A 86 26.44 6.17 -6.23
C ASN A 86 25.39 7.29 -6.39
N GLY A 87 24.39 7.37 -5.49
CA GLY A 87 23.31 8.37 -5.55
C GLY A 87 22.23 8.12 -6.61
N GLY A 88 22.35 7.02 -7.38
CA GLY A 88 21.40 6.62 -8.42
C GLY A 88 20.23 5.78 -7.91
N ILE A 89 19.43 5.26 -8.84
CA ILE A 89 18.31 4.36 -8.53
C ILE A 89 18.83 3.11 -7.80
N LEU A 90 18.18 2.77 -6.69
CA LEU A 90 18.48 1.57 -5.92
C LEU A 90 18.17 0.31 -6.75
N ALA A 91 19.16 -0.56 -6.92
CA ALA A 91 18.99 -1.79 -7.70
C ALA A 91 17.98 -2.74 -7.05
N GLY A 92 17.08 -3.33 -7.84
CA GLY A 92 16.06 -4.26 -7.34
C GLY A 92 16.62 -5.51 -6.63
N SER A 93 17.85 -5.93 -6.94
CA SER A 93 18.53 -7.00 -6.21
C SER A 93 18.84 -6.62 -4.75
N VAL A 94 19.15 -5.35 -4.49
CA VAL A 94 19.40 -4.84 -3.13
C VAL A 94 18.10 -4.87 -2.33
N ILE A 95 16.99 -4.42 -2.92
CA ILE A 95 15.66 -4.44 -2.29
C ILE A 95 15.25 -5.88 -1.94
N ARG A 96 15.41 -6.83 -2.88
CA ARG A 96 15.11 -8.24 -2.63
C ARG A 96 15.98 -8.84 -1.51
N ARG A 97 17.27 -8.49 -1.46
CA ARG A 97 18.18 -8.95 -0.41
C ARG A 97 17.77 -8.40 0.96
N ALA A 98 17.48 -7.10 1.04
CA ALA A 98 16.99 -6.46 2.26
C ALA A 98 15.68 -7.10 2.74
N TRP A 99 14.72 -7.33 1.84
CA TRP A 99 13.46 -8.00 2.16
C TRP A 99 13.66 -9.41 2.68
N ARG A 100 14.47 -10.23 2.01
CA ARG A 100 14.80 -11.58 2.47
C ARG A 100 15.46 -11.56 3.86
N GLY A 101 16.36 -10.60 4.09
CA GLY A 101 17.01 -10.39 5.39
C GLY A 101 15.99 -10.08 6.48
N ALA A 102 15.10 -9.11 6.24
CA ALA A 102 14.03 -8.75 7.16
C ALA A 102 13.12 -9.94 7.47
N ARG A 103 12.64 -10.68 6.45
CA ARG A 103 11.84 -11.91 6.64
C ARG A 103 12.55 -12.92 7.54
N LYS A 104 13.84 -13.18 7.30
CA LYS A 104 14.63 -14.14 8.09
C LYS A 104 14.78 -13.71 9.56
N ALA A 105 14.83 -12.40 9.81
CA ALA A 105 15.01 -11.86 11.16
C ALA A 105 13.75 -11.98 12.02
N VAL A 106 12.54 -11.97 11.43
CA VAL A 106 11.28 -11.93 12.19
C VAL A 106 10.40 -13.18 12.05
N LEU A 107 10.53 -13.95 10.97
CA LEU A 107 9.65 -15.08 10.71
C LEU A 107 10.23 -16.38 11.28
N PRO A 108 9.39 -17.26 11.87
CA PRO A 108 9.79 -18.63 12.16
C PRO A 108 10.27 -19.34 10.90
N ALA A 109 11.24 -20.26 11.04
CA ALA A 109 11.87 -20.95 9.90
C ALA A 109 10.86 -21.59 8.94
N HIS A 110 9.83 -22.26 9.45
CA HIS A 110 8.80 -22.90 8.64
C HIS A 110 7.95 -21.90 7.83
N VAL A 111 7.78 -20.66 8.31
CA VAL A 111 7.08 -19.59 7.58
C VAL A 111 8.01 -18.92 6.58
N PHE A 112 9.27 -18.73 6.93
CA PHE A 112 10.27 -18.15 6.03
C PHE A 112 10.44 -18.98 4.74
N GLU A 113 10.48 -20.30 4.89
CA GLU A 113 10.60 -21.26 3.78
C GLU A 113 9.27 -21.44 2.99
N SER A 114 8.14 -20.99 3.55
CA SER A 114 6.87 -21.04 2.85
C SER A 114 6.75 -19.93 1.79
N PRO A 115 5.76 -20.03 0.87
CA PRO A 115 5.45 -18.95 -0.06
C PRO A 115 4.99 -17.63 0.59
N THR A 116 4.63 -17.64 1.88
CA THR A 116 4.03 -16.49 2.58
C THR A 116 4.96 -15.28 2.60
N GLY A 117 4.55 -14.19 1.95
CA GLY A 117 5.29 -12.93 1.91
C GLY A 117 6.66 -13.03 1.25
N ARG A 118 6.89 -14.05 0.40
CA ARG A 118 8.18 -14.32 -0.23
C ARG A 118 8.64 -13.15 -1.09
N ARG A 119 7.72 -12.51 -1.81
CA ARG A 119 8.00 -11.40 -2.74
C ARG A 119 7.79 -10.08 -2.02
N VAL A 120 8.56 -9.06 -2.41
CA VAL A 120 8.31 -7.68 -1.94
C VAL A 120 6.90 -7.23 -2.33
N TYR A 121 6.44 -7.64 -3.52
CA TYR A 121 5.12 -7.32 -4.05
C TYR A 121 3.96 -7.89 -3.20
N ASP A 122 4.19 -8.93 -2.40
CA ASP A 122 3.17 -9.50 -1.52
C ASP A 122 2.72 -8.50 -0.43
N ASN A 123 3.57 -7.52 -0.08
CA ASN A 123 3.19 -6.42 0.82
C ASN A 123 2.05 -5.58 0.24
N ARG A 124 2.00 -5.41 -1.08
CA ARG A 124 0.92 -4.68 -1.76
C ARG A 124 -0.40 -5.44 -1.59
N HIS A 125 -0.41 -6.74 -1.88
CA HIS A 125 -1.60 -7.58 -1.68
C HIS A 125 -2.08 -7.55 -0.22
N THR A 126 -1.14 -7.69 0.72
CA THR A 126 -1.43 -7.66 2.15
C THR A 126 -2.03 -6.32 2.58
N ARG A 127 -1.47 -5.19 2.14
CA ARG A 127 -1.95 -3.85 2.48
C ARG A 127 -3.35 -3.58 1.94
N LEU A 128 -3.60 -3.89 0.66
CA LEU A 128 -4.90 -3.66 0.03
C LEU A 128 -5.99 -4.52 0.65
N THR A 129 -5.70 -5.80 0.90
CA THR A 129 -6.62 -6.71 1.59
C THR A 129 -6.91 -6.22 3.01
N LYS A 130 -5.89 -5.77 3.75
CA LYS A 130 -6.08 -5.24 5.10
C LYS A 130 -6.96 -3.98 5.10
N TRP A 131 -6.69 -3.00 4.24
CA TRP A 131 -7.51 -1.79 4.17
C TRP A 131 -8.98 -2.09 3.85
N LEU A 132 -9.23 -3.02 2.93
CA LEU A 132 -10.59 -3.48 2.66
C LEU A 132 -11.21 -4.13 3.89
N ASN A 133 -10.48 -5.01 4.59
CA ASN A 133 -10.92 -5.68 5.82
C ASN A 133 -11.19 -4.70 6.98
N ASP A 134 -10.42 -3.62 7.08
CA ASP A 134 -10.62 -2.54 8.05
C ASP A 134 -11.84 -1.65 7.71
N GLY A 135 -12.54 -1.93 6.60
CA GLY A 135 -13.77 -1.24 6.20
C GLY A 135 -13.53 0.07 5.43
N ILE A 136 -12.32 0.30 4.93
CA ILE A 136 -12.03 1.49 4.10
C ILE A 136 -12.77 1.37 2.77
N PRO A 137 -13.47 2.43 2.29
CA PRO A 137 -14.22 2.37 1.04
C PRO A 137 -13.37 1.92 -0.16
N PRO A 138 -13.86 0.99 -1.00
CA PRO A 138 -13.11 0.48 -2.15
C PRO A 138 -12.61 1.56 -3.12
N ALA A 139 -13.38 2.64 -3.30
CA ALA A 139 -12.99 3.78 -4.12
C ALA A 139 -11.71 4.46 -3.59
N GLN A 140 -11.64 4.67 -2.26
CA GLN A 140 -10.46 5.27 -1.62
C GLN A 140 -9.25 4.35 -1.67
N VAL A 141 -9.45 3.05 -1.43
CA VAL A 141 -8.38 2.05 -1.55
C VAL A 141 -7.85 2.00 -2.98
N ALA A 142 -8.75 2.08 -3.97
CA ALA A 142 -8.37 2.03 -5.38
C ALA A 142 -7.57 3.25 -5.81
N ASP A 143 -7.99 4.43 -5.37
CA ASP A 143 -7.29 5.69 -5.56
C ASP A 143 -5.86 5.60 -5.01
N TRP A 144 -5.67 5.31 -3.72
CA TRP A 144 -4.35 5.15 -3.11
C TRP A 144 -3.49 4.06 -3.78
N ALA A 145 -4.12 2.95 -4.18
CA ALA A 145 -3.43 1.86 -4.86
C ALA A 145 -2.96 2.23 -6.27
N GLY A 146 -3.64 3.16 -6.95
CA GLY A 146 -3.48 3.43 -8.36
C GLY A 146 -4.07 2.32 -9.24
N ASN A 147 -5.24 1.79 -8.86
CA ASN A 147 -6.00 0.87 -9.71
C ASN A 147 -7.43 1.40 -9.94
N SER A 148 -8.19 0.77 -10.83
CA SER A 148 -9.63 1.04 -10.93
C SER A 148 -10.38 0.21 -9.89
N VAL A 149 -11.52 0.71 -9.42
CA VAL A 149 -12.39 -0.02 -8.47
C VAL A 149 -12.76 -1.42 -8.99
N PRO A 150 -13.15 -1.61 -10.26
CA PRO A 150 -13.43 -2.95 -10.78
C PRO A 150 -12.23 -3.90 -10.69
N VAL A 151 -11.01 -3.42 -11.02
CA VAL A 151 -9.78 -4.23 -10.92
C VAL A 151 -9.45 -4.59 -9.48
N LEU A 152 -9.62 -3.64 -8.55
CA LEU A 152 -9.44 -3.89 -7.12
C LEU A 152 -10.39 -5.00 -6.65
N LEU A 153 -11.69 -4.85 -6.88
CA LEU A 153 -12.69 -5.79 -6.39
C LEU A 153 -12.59 -7.17 -7.06
N ALA A 154 -12.30 -7.23 -8.36
CA ALA A 154 -12.06 -8.50 -9.06
C ALA A 154 -10.92 -9.31 -8.43
N THR A 155 -9.91 -8.62 -7.88
CA THR A 155 -8.73 -9.25 -7.26
C THR A 155 -8.96 -9.59 -5.79
N TYR A 156 -9.54 -8.67 -5.00
CA TYR A 156 -9.49 -8.74 -3.53
C TYR A 156 -10.83 -9.00 -2.85
N ALA A 157 -11.98 -8.93 -3.55
CA ALA A 157 -13.29 -9.07 -2.90
C ALA A 157 -13.44 -10.42 -2.18
N ARG A 158 -12.83 -11.49 -2.70
CA ARG A 158 -12.85 -12.83 -2.09
C ARG A 158 -11.94 -12.98 -0.87
N CYS A 159 -11.11 -11.99 -0.57
CA CYS A 159 -10.22 -11.98 0.59
C CYS A 159 -10.71 -11.06 1.71
N VAL A 160 -11.91 -10.49 1.56
CA VAL A 160 -12.56 -9.68 2.57
C VAL A 160 -13.39 -10.59 3.47
N GLU A 161 -12.99 -10.72 4.74
CA GLU A 161 -13.58 -11.64 5.72
C GLU A 161 -13.72 -10.94 7.08
N GLY A 162 -14.49 -11.53 8.00
CA GLY A 162 -14.59 -11.04 9.38
C GLY A 162 -15.42 -9.77 9.60
N GLN A 163 -15.97 -9.16 8.54
CA GLN A 163 -16.78 -7.93 8.66
C GLN A 163 -18.23 -8.14 9.07
N LEU A 164 -18.76 -9.36 8.95
CA LEU A 164 -20.17 -9.65 9.18
C LEU A 164 -20.69 -9.15 10.56
N PRO A 165 -19.97 -9.33 11.69
CA PRO A 165 -20.42 -8.82 12.98
C PRO A 165 -20.53 -7.28 13.02
N ASP A 166 -19.57 -6.56 12.43
CA ASP A 166 -19.61 -5.09 12.40
C ASP A 166 -20.70 -4.58 11.45
N LEU A 167 -20.85 -5.22 10.29
CA LEU A 167 -21.92 -4.91 9.33
C LEU A 167 -23.31 -5.11 9.94
N LYS A 168 -23.52 -6.21 10.68
CA LYS A 168 -24.78 -6.44 11.42
C LYS A 168 -25.06 -5.32 12.41
N ARG A 169 -24.06 -4.94 13.24
CA ARG A 169 -24.19 -3.85 14.20
C ARG A 169 -24.58 -2.51 13.54
N ARG A 170 -24.00 -2.21 12.37
CA ARG A 170 -24.34 -0.99 11.61
C ARG A 170 -25.77 -1.04 11.06
N LEU A 171 -26.23 -2.20 10.59
CA LEU A 171 -27.60 -2.40 10.10
C LEU A 171 -28.62 -2.25 11.24
N GLU A 172 -28.35 -2.84 12.42
CA GLU A 172 -29.18 -2.68 13.61
C GLU A 172 -29.30 -1.21 14.04
N ALA A 173 -28.20 -0.46 13.96
CA ALA A 173 -28.19 0.97 14.29
C ALA A 173 -28.99 1.85 13.31
N ALA A 174 -29.26 1.37 12.09
CA ALA A 174 -30.08 2.09 11.11
C ALA A 174 -31.57 2.10 11.46
N GLY A 175 -31.98 1.34 12.48
CA GLY A 175 -33.35 1.24 12.97
C GLY A 175 -34.17 0.17 12.28
N ASP A 176 -35.14 -0.38 13.00
CA ASP A 176 -36.10 -1.36 12.50
C ASP A 176 -37.31 -0.72 11.81
N LEU A 177 -38.10 -1.55 11.12
CA LEU A 177 -39.40 -1.15 10.59
C LEU A 177 -40.32 -0.67 11.74
N PRO A 178 -41.21 0.30 11.49
CA PRO A 178 -42.19 0.71 12.49
C PRO A 178 -43.06 -0.48 12.90
N GLU A 179 -43.43 -0.54 14.20
CA GLU A 179 -44.29 -1.62 14.68
C GLU A 179 -45.63 -1.61 13.91
N PRO A 180 -46.14 -2.79 13.52
CA PRO A 180 -47.44 -2.88 12.90
C PRO A 180 -48.51 -2.33 13.85
N PRO A 181 -49.53 -1.63 13.34
CA PRO A 181 -50.60 -1.10 14.18
C PRO A 181 -51.30 -2.22 14.94
N ASP A 182 -51.67 -1.96 16.20
CA ASP A 182 -52.41 -2.91 17.02
C ASP A 182 -53.65 -3.42 16.28
N ALA A 183 -53.79 -4.75 16.22
CA ALA A 183 -55.00 -5.39 15.70
C ALA A 183 -56.14 -5.15 16.68
N GLY A 184 -56.96 -4.13 16.41
CA GLY A 184 -58.19 -3.82 17.13
C GLY A 184 -59.30 -4.84 16.93
#